data_AF-A0A353CQM2-F1
#
_entry.id   AF-A0A353CQM2-F1
#
_cell.length_a   1.000
_cell.length_b   1.000
_cell.length_c   1.000
_cell.angle_alpha   90.00
_cell.angle_beta   90.00
_cell.angle_gamma   90.00
#
_symmetry.space_group_name_H-M   'P 1'
#
loop_
_entity.id
_entity.type
_entity.pdbx_description
1 polymer ?
#
loop_
_entity_poly.entity_id
_entity_poly.type
_entity_poly.pdbx_seq_one_letter_code
_entity_poly.pdbx_strand_id
1 'polypeptide(L)'
;MKPANPRYRAAAAAGEALRIFKTAERRAGGTFRVLLSGGRAMEPFLRALARSRSFDWGRSRFYFVSDATAGPSPLPAYRLAKELFFSPAGVPDSSVVNIPPLRPRAAARLYSGQVAEAARAGGFGLAVLDASERLPCGLPGAAAVPGGAALTLGSLSLCREAVFLQEASAGKKNKAGRAAGPPEKALPGKAPRRLKKTILTF
;
A
#
# COMPACT_ATOMS: atom_id res chain seq x y z
N MET A 1 -14.00 6.34 28.75
CA MET A 1 -12.63 6.22 28.19
C MET A 1 -12.40 7.35 27.20
N LYS A 2 -11.37 8.19 27.38
CA LYS A 2 -10.97 9.17 26.36
C LYS A 2 -10.48 8.42 25.10
N PRO A 3 -10.83 8.85 23.87
CA PRO A 3 -10.26 8.27 22.67
C PRO A 3 -8.74 8.44 22.72
N ALA A 4 -8.01 7.34 22.52
CA ALA A 4 -6.55 7.39 22.48
C ALA A 4 -6.11 8.36 21.37
N ASN A 5 -5.17 9.25 21.69
CA ASN A 5 -4.73 10.30 20.78
C ASN A 5 -4.26 9.69 19.44
N PRO A 6 -4.78 10.15 18.27
CA PRO A 6 -4.51 9.56 16.95
C PRO A 6 -3.03 9.37 16.63
N ARG A 7 -2.16 10.24 17.16
CA ARG A 7 -0.71 10.14 16.99
C ARG A 7 -0.14 8.84 17.57
N TYR A 8 -0.65 8.36 18.71
CA TYR A 8 -0.19 7.11 19.32
C TYR A 8 -0.59 5.90 18.50
N ARG A 9 -1.82 5.92 17.95
CA ARG A 9 -2.29 4.80 17.14
C ARG A 9 -1.58 4.71 15.80
N ALA A 10 -1.29 5.84 15.16
CA ALA A 10 -0.46 5.86 13.96
C ALA A 10 0.98 5.39 14.24
N ALA A 11 1.55 5.75 15.39
CA ALA A 11 2.85 5.25 15.82
C ALA A 11 2.84 3.73 16.07
N ALA A 12 1.81 3.20 16.72
CA ALA A 12 1.63 1.77 16.90
C ALA A 12 1.46 1.04 15.56
N ALA A 13 0.68 1.61 14.64
CA ALA A 13 0.49 1.07 13.30
C ALA A 13 1.80 1.03 12.49
N ALA A 14 2.59 2.10 12.57
CA ALA A 14 3.93 2.15 11.96
C ALA A 14 4.87 1.13 12.60
N GLY A 15 4.85 0.97 13.93
CA GLY A 15 5.62 -0.04 14.65
C GLY A 15 5.30 -1.46 14.18
N GLU A 16 4.01 -1.77 14.00
CA GLU A 16 3.57 -3.06 13.49
C GLU A 16 3.97 -3.27 12.03
N ALA A 17 3.81 -2.24 11.18
CA ALA A 17 4.28 -2.29 9.79
C ALA A 17 5.79 -2.54 9.71
N LEU A 18 6.60 -1.92 10.58
CA LEU A 18 8.05 -2.16 10.65
C LEU A 18 8.38 -3.58 11.11
N ARG A 19 7.61 -4.14 12.05
CA ARG A 19 7.77 -5.53 12.47
C ARG A 19 7.52 -6.48 11.30
N ILE A 20 6.49 -6.19 10.49
CA ILE A 20 6.19 -6.91 9.25
C ILE A 20 7.33 -6.73 8.24
N PHE A 21 7.80 -5.50 8.03
CA PHE A 21 8.91 -5.18 7.12
C PHE A 21 10.17 -5.98 7.48
N LYS A 22 10.60 -5.95 8.74
CA LYS A 22 11.79 -6.70 9.20
C LYS A 22 11.62 -8.21 9.04
N THR A 23 10.41 -8.72 9.27
CA THR A 23 10.13 -10.16 9.10
C THR A 23 10.15 -10.56 7.64
N ALA A 24 9.59 -9.72 6.76
CA ALA A 24 9.52 -9.98 5.34
C ALA A 24 10.89 -9.82 4.65
N GLU A 25 11.68 -8.82 5.04
CA GLU A 25 13.06 -8.63 4.59
C GLU A 25 13.91 -9.87 4.88
N ARG A 26 13.89 -10.37 6.13
CA ARG A 26 14.61 -11.60 6.51
C ARG A 26 14.20 -12.82 5.67
N ARG A 27 12.92 -12.93 5.32
CA ARG A 27 12.40 -14.03 4.50
C ARG A 27 12.70 -13.88 3.01
N ALA A 28 12.79 -12.64 2.53
CA ALA A 28 13.06 -12.36 1.13
C ALA A 28 14.53 -12.63 0.77
N GLY A 29 15.44 -12.56 1.76
CA GLY A 29 16.88 -12.73 1.53
C GLY A 29 17.45 -11.71 0.55
N GLY A 30 16.76 -10.57 0.38
CA GLY A 30 16.99 -9.63 -0.72
C GLY A 30 15.98 -8.47 -0.67
N THR A 31 15.64 -7.92 -1.84
CA THR A 31 14.81 -6.72 -1.95
C THR A 31 13.37 -6.95 -1.49
N PHE A 32 12.91 -6.12 -0.55
CA PHE A 32 11.55 -6.14 -0.03
C PHE A 32 10.68 -5.13 -0.78
N ARG A 33 9.51 -5.55 -1.28
CA ARG A 33 8.63 -4.70 -2.10
C ARG A 33 7.37 -4.30 -1.35
N VAL A 34 7.08 -3.00 -1.34
CA VAL A 34 5.95 -2.39 -0.64
C VAL A 34 5.04 -1.68 -1.62
N LEU A 35 3.74 -1.96 -1.54
CA LEU A 35 2.69 -1.17 -2.18
C LEU A 35 2.13 -0.15 -1.18
N LEU A 36 2.14 1.12 -1.55
CA LEU A 36 1.59 2.22 -0.77
C LEU A 36 0.37 2.79 -1.48
N SER A 37 -0.70 3.02 -0.73
CA SER A 37 -1.79 3.86 -1.18
C SER A 37 -1.48 5.33 -0.94
N GLY A 38 -2.30 6.20 -1.54
CA GLY A 38 -2.36 7.60 -1.16
C GLY A 38 -3.26 7.80 0.06
N GLY A 39 -3.78 9.03 0.18
CA GLY A 39 -4.79 9.38 1.17
C GLY A 39 -4.24 10.10 2.40
N ARG A 40 -5.08 10.94 3.02
CA ARG A 40 -4.70 11.74 4.21
C ARG A 40 -4.50 10.87 5.45
N ALA A 41 -5.18 9.73 5.53
CA ALA A 41 -5.02 8.85 6.68
C ALA A 41 -3.58 8.26 6.72
N MET A 42 -2.88 8.23 5.58
CA MET A 42 -1.48 7.81 5.53
C MET A 42 -0.52 8.81 6.21
N GLU A 43 -0.85 10.10 6.32
CA GLU A 43 0.08 11.12 6.82
C GLU A 43 0.70 10.82 8.20
N PRO A 44 -0.10 10.57 9.26
CA PRO A 44 0.48 10.29 10.58
C PRO A 44 1.27 8.98 10.58
N PHE A 45 0.88 8.00 9.76
CA PHE A 45 1.60 6.74 9.58
C PHE A 45 2.94 6.94 8.88
N LEU A 46 2.98 7.68 7.76
CA LEU A 46 4.20 7.99 7.02
C LEU A 46 5.21 8.75 7.88
N ARG A 47 4.74 9.76 8.64
CA ARG A 47 5.59 10.49 9.59
C ARG A 47 6.14 9.59 10.70
N ALA A 48 5.35 8.63 11.17
CA ALA A 48 5.80 7.66 12.17
C ALA A 48 6.83 6.68 11.60
N LEU A 49 6.61 6.17 10.39
CA LEU A 49 7.61 5.35 9.67
C LEU A 49 8.93 6.10 9.50
N ALA A 50 8.87 7.38 9.14
CA ALA A 50 10.06 8.18 8.87
C ALA A 50 11.01 8.33 10.06
N ARG A 51 10.48 8.20 11.28
CA ARG A 51 11.27 8.26 12.53
C ARG A 51 12.04 6.98 12.79
N SER A 52 11.82 5.93 12.02
CA SER A 52 12.44 4.62 12.24
C SER A 52 13.81 4.55 11.58
N ARG A 53 14.84 4.77 12.41
CA ARG A 53 16.25 4.68 12.01
C ARG A 53 16.81 3.26 11.94
N SER A 54 16.07 2.28 12.46
CA SER A 54 16.54 0.88 12.58
C SER A 54 16.22 0.00 11.36
N PHE A 55 15.90 0.60 10.22
CA PHE A 55 15.48 -0.11 9.02
C PHE A 55 16.31 0.34 7.82
N ASP A 56 16.86 -0.62 7.07
CA ASP A 56 17.63 -0.34 5.84
C ASP A 56 16.66 -0.11 4.67
N TRP A 57 16.35 1.16 4.42
CA TRP A 57 15.45 1.53 3.33
C TRP A 57 16.05 1.31 1.94
N GLY A 58 17.38 1.16 1.82
CA GLY A 58 18.05 0.89 0.55
C GLY A 58 17.68 -0.48 -0.04
N ARG A 59 17.25 -1.42 0.80
CA ARG A 59 16.77 -2.75 0.40
C ARG A 59 15.27 -2.82 0.15
N SER A 60 14.55 -1.73 0.38
CA SER A 60 13.13 -1.65 0.05
C SER A 60 12.91 -1.12 -1.35
N ARG A 61 11.85 -1.58 -2.02
CA ARG A 61 11.29 -0.98 -3.24
C ARG A 61 9.85 -0.58 -2.99
N PHE A 62 9.54 0.69 -3.21
CA PHE A 62 8.20 1.23 -3.01
C PHE A 62 7.48 1.41 -4.34
N TYR A 63 6.21 1.04 -4.35
CA TYR A 63 5.29 1.15 -5.47
C TYR A 63 4.01 1.81 -4.96
N PHE A 64 3.27 2.47 -5.84
CA PHE A 64 2.00 3.11 -5.55
C PHE A 64 0.82 2.32 -6.13
N VAL A 65 -0.26 2.23 -5.37
CA VAL A 65 -1.52 1.60 -5.80
C VAL A 65 -2.27 2.48 -6.79
N SER A 66 -2.25 3.77 -6.52
CA SER A 66 -2.78 4.83 -7.36
C SER A 66 -1.93 6.08 -7.13
N ASP A 67 -1.77 6.89 -8.17
CA ASP A 67 -1.34 8.29 -8.04
C ASP A 67 -2.48 9.23 -8.44
N ALA A 68 -3.71 8.68 -8.50
CA ALA A 68 -4.86 9.39 -8.98
C ALA A 68 -5.29 10.45 -7.95
N THR A 69 -5.30 11.69 -8.40
CA THR A 69 -5.85 12.88 -7.72
C THR A 69 -7.38 12.85 -7.61
N ALA A 70 -8.02 11.68 -7.57
CA ALA A 70 -9.47 11.53 -7.64
C ALA A 70 -10.20 11.94 -6.34
N GLY A 71 -9.53 12.63 -5.42
CA GLY A 71 -10.09 13.16 -4.18
C GLY A 71 -9.66 14.61 -3.93
N PRO A 72 -10.30 15.32 -2.98
CA PRO A 72 -10.10 16.76 -2.74
C PRO A 72 -8.74 17.12 -2.13
N SER A 73 -7.82 16.16 -1.98
CA SER A 73 -6.49 16.42 -1.44
C SER A 73 -5.51 16.66 -2.60
N PRO A 74 -4.85 17.83 -2.68
CA PRO A 74 -4.15 18.29 -3.89
C PRO A 74 -2.77 17.65 -4.12
N LEU A 75 -2.32 16.72 -3.27
CA LEU A 75 -0.98 16.13 -3.37
C LEU A 75 -1.02 14.72 -3.94
N PRO A 76 -0.30 14.45 -5.04
CA PRO A 76 -0.05 13.09 -5.55
C PRO A 76 0.53 12.20 -4.44
N ALA A 77 0.20 10.90 -4.46
CA ALA A 77 0.59 9.95 -3.42
C ALA A 77 2.12 9.89 -3.26
N TYR A 78 2.85 9.96 -4.38
CA TYR A 78 4.31 10.03 -4.38
C TYR A 78 4.82 11.27 -3.66
N ARG A 79 4.24 12.45 -3.91
CA ARG A 79 4.68 13.70 -3.29
C ARG A 79 4.46 13.66 -1.78
N LEU A 80 3.31 13.16 -1.33
CA LEU A 80 3.02 12.98 0.09
C LEU A 80 4.02 12.03 0.76
N ALA A 81 4.28 10.87 0.15
CA ALA A 81 5.25 9.91 0.66
C ALA A 81 6.68 10.46 0.64
N LYS A 82 7.05 11.22 -0.41
CA LYS A 82 8.37 11.84 -0.53
C LYS A 82 8.63 12.85 0.58
N GLU A 83 7.69 13.75 0.82
CA GLU A 83 7.79 14.79 1.83
C GLU A 83 7.74 14.23 3.26
N LEU A 84 6.84 13.28 3.53
CA LEU A 84 6.59 12.82 4.90
C LEU A 84 7.41 11.61 5.33
N PHE A 85 7.90 10.82 4.38
CA PHE A 85 8.58 9.57 4.66
C PHE A 85 9.91 9.40 3.91
N PHE A 86 9.92 9.41 2.58
CA PHE A 86 11.12 9.02 1.84
C PHE A 86 12.30 9.95 2.10
N SER A 87 12.10 11.27 2.00
CA SER A 87 13.18 12.23 2.26
C SER A 87 13.60 12.23 3.73
N PRO A 88 12.69 12.31 4.73
CA PRO A 88 13.13 12.32 6.12
C PRO A 88 13.77 11.00 6.60
N ALA A 89 13.42 9.87 5.99
CA ALA A 89 13.99 8.56 6.32
C ALA A 89 15.24 8.19 5.52
N GLY A 90 15.66 9.02 4.56
CA GLY A 90 16.81 8.74 3.70
C GLY A 90 16.57 7.59 2.71
N VAL A 91 15.33 7.40 2.24
CA VAL A 91 15.02 6.40 1.21
C VAL A 91 15.61 6.85 -0.13
N PRO A 92 16.45 6.04 -0.79
CA PRO A 92 17.01 6.38 -2.09
C PRO A 92 15.91 6.52 -3.16
N ASP A 93 16.06 7.47 -4.09
CA ASP A 93 15.09 7.62 -5.18
C ASP A 93 15.04 6.39 -6.11
N SER A 94 16.16 5.68 -6.26
CA SER A 94 16.22 4.39 -6.98
C SER A 94 15.37 3.29 -6.34
N SER A 95 15.02 3.45 -5.06
CA SER A 95 14.14 2.53 -4.32
C SER A 95 12.66 2.84 -4.54
N VAL A 96 12.30 3.89 -5.27
CA VAL A 96 10.90 4.27 -5.50
C VAL A 96 10.55 4.10 -6.97
N VAL A 97 9.55 3.26 -7.24
CA VAL A 97 8.95 3.08 -8.57
C VAL A 97 7.68 3.91 -8.63
N ASN A 98 7.80 5.11 -9.19
CA ASN A 98 6.67 6.03 -9.33
C ASN A 98 5.91 5.79 -10.65
N ILE A 99 4.64 6.20 -10.68
CA ILE A 99 3.86 6.29 -11.91
C ILE A 99 4.48 7.41 -12.76
N PRO A 100 4.83 7.14 -14.04
CA PRO A 100 5.53 8.13 -14.85
C PRO A 100 4.58 9.29 -15.24
N PRO A 101 5.10 10.51 -15.43
CA PRO A 101 4.31 11.68 -15.83
C PRO A 101 3.96 11.65 -17.33
N LEU A 102 3.35 10.56 -17.80
CA LEU A 102 2.91 10.36 -19.17
C LEU A 102 1.39 10.54 -19.28
N ARG A 103 0.86 10.54 -20.51
CA ARG A 103 -0.59 10.46 -20.73
C ARG A 103 -1.16 9.23 -19.99
N PRO A 104 -2.36 9.33 -19.38
CA PRO A 104 -2.83 8.33 -18.41
C PRO A 104 -2.75 6.87 -18.90
N ARG A 105 -3.19 6.59 -20.14
CA ARG A 105 -3.09 5.24 -20.75
C ARG A 105 -1.66 4.75 -20.94
N ALA A 106 -0.74 5.64 -21.33
CA ALA A 106 0.67 5.30 -21.50
C ALA A 106 1.35 5.06 -20.15
N ALA A 107 1.05 5.89 -19.15
CA ALA A 107 1.52 5.72 -17.77
C ALA A 107 1.04 4.38 -17.18
N ALA A 108 -0.25 4.07 -17.33
CA ALA A 108 -0.84 2.81 -16.87
C ALA A 108 -0.18 1.59 -17.51
N ARG A 109 0.06 1.62 -18.83
CA ARG A 109 0.73 0.52 -19.53
C ARG A 109 2.17 0.32 -19.08
N LEU A 110 2.95 1.40 -18.96
CA LEU A 110 4.35 1.31 -18.53
C LEU A 110 4.43 0.80 -17.08
N TYR A 111 3.63 1.41 -16.20
CA TYR A 111 3.64 1.10 -14.78
C TYR A 111 3.12 -0.31 -14.46
N SER A 112 2.07 -0.76 -15.15
CA SER A 112 1.59 -2.16 -15.03
C SER A 112 2.64 -3.18 -15.45
N GLY A 113 3.46 -2.87 -16.47
CA GLY A 113 4.62 -3.69 -16.84
C GLY A 113 5.63 -3.82 -15.69
N GLN A 114 5.99 -2.70 -15.05
CA GLN A 114 6.91 -2.68 -13.91
C GLN A 114 6.36 -3.45 -12.70
N VAL A 115 5.05 -3.31 -12.41
CA VAL A 115 4.39 -4.04 -11.32
C VAL A 115 4.31 -5.55 -11.62
N ALA A 116 4.01 -5.92 -12.87
CA ALA A 116 3.97 -7.32 -13.29
C ALA A 116 5.37 -7.97 -13.24
N GLU A 117 6.42 -7.23 -13.59
CA GLU A 117 7.80 -7.68 -13.44
C GLU A 117 8.17 -7.87 -11.96
N ALA A 118 7.87 -6.89 -11.11
CA ALA A 118 8.08 -6.98 -9.68
C ALA A 118 7.35 -8.19 -9.05
N ALA A 119 6.14 -8.46 -9.52
CA ALA A 119 5.35 -9.61 -9.09
C ALA A 119 6.00 -10.94 -9.50
N ARG A 120 6.50 -11.04 -10.74
CA ARG A 120 7.23 -12.23 -11.21
C ARG A 120 8.53 -12.46 -10.43
N ALA A 121 9.20 -11.39 -10.04
CA ALA A 121 10.45 -11.41 -9.27
C ALA A 121 10.26 -11.69 -7.75
N GLY A 122 9.13 -12.23 -7.33
CA GLY A 122 8.91 -12.68 -5.94
C GLY A 122 7.68 -12.10 -5.23
N GLY A 123 6.89 -11.28 -5.93
CA GLY A 123 5.66 -10.68 -5.40
C GLY A 123 5.91 -9.44 -4.56
N PHE A 124 4.83 -8.98 -3.92
CA PHE A 124 4.86 -7.90 -2.96
C PHE A 124 4.87 -8.46 -1.54
N GLY A 125 5.76 -7.92 -0.70
CA GLY A 125 5.87 -8.36 0.68
C GLY A 125 4.77 -7.76 1.55
N LEU A 126 4.43 -6.49 1.34
CA LEU A 126 3.37 -5.78 2.06
C LEU A 126 2.63 -4.80 1.14
N ALA A 127 1.31 -4.74 1.27
CA ALA A 127 0.52 -3.58 0.87
C ALA A 127 0.10 -2.79 2.11
N VAL A 128 0.28 -1.47 2.10
CA VAL A 128 -0.26 -0.53 3.09
C VAL A 128 -1.29 0.33 2.40
N LEU A 129 -2.53 0.23 2.86
CA LEU A 129 -3.70 0.75 2.16
C LEU A 129 -4.52 1.63 3.10
N ASP A 130 -4.82 2.85 2.70
CA ASP A 130 -5.83 3.70 3.31
C ASP A 130 -7.19 3.07 3.08
N ALA A 131 -7.86 2.65 4.17
CA ALA A 131 -9.17 2.02 4.13
C ALA A 131 -10.28 2.99 3.67
N SER A 132 -10.03 4.30 3.70
CA SER A 132 -10.91 5.32 3.14
C SER A 132 -10.78 5.44 1.63
N GLU A 133 -9.64 5.03 1.06
CA GLU A 133 -9.48 4.98 -0.39
C GLU A 133 -10.43 3.91 -0.92
N ARG A 134 -11.41 4.35 -1.70
CA ARG A 134 -12.17 3.44 -2.55
C ARG A 134 -11.20 2.90 -3.58
N LEU A 135 -10.49 1.83 -3.22
CA LEU A 135 -9.91 0.94 -4.21
C LEU A 135 -11.02 0.65 -5.22
N PRO A 136 -10.78 0.77 -6.53
CA PRO A 136 -11.78 0.40 -7.51
C PRO A 136 -12.10 -1.09 -7.32
N CYS A 137 -13.13 -1.34 -6.52
CA CYS A 137 -13.63 -2.66 -6.20
C CYS A 137 -14.57 -3.05 -7.34
N GLY A 138 -14.02 -3.72 -8.35
CA GLY A 138 -14.80 -4.38 -9.40
C GLY A 138 -13.90 -5.30 -10.21
N LEU A 139 -13.91 -6.59 -9.87
CA LEU A 139 -14.43 -7.71 -10.66
C LEU A 139 -13.36 -8.38 -11.55
N PRO A 140 -13.24 -9.71 -11.53
CA PRO A 140 -12.38 -10.43 -12.47
C PRO A 140 -12.89 -10.14 -13.89
N GLY A 141 -12.07 -9.43 -14.67
CA GLY A 141 -12.37 -9.03 -16.05
C GLY A 141 -12.83 -7.57 -16.25
N ALA A 142 -12.96 -6.75 -15.22
CA ALA A 142 -13.32 -5.34 -15.40
C ALA A 142 -12.08 -4.47 -15.66
N ALA A 143 -12.09 -3.79 -16.81
CA ALA A 143 -11.17 -2.71 -17.10
C ALA A 143 -11.22 -1.67 -15.97
N ALA A 144 -10.11 -1.50 -15.26
CA ALA A 144 -9.84 -0.26 -14.53
C ALA A 144 -10.12 0.91 -15.48
N VAL A 145 -10.83 1.92 -14.98
CA VAL A 145 -11.20 3.19 -15.62
C VAL A 145 -10.43 3.46 -16.92
N PRO A 146 -11.08 3.70 -18.08
CA PRO A 146 -10.36 3.96 -19.32
C PRO A 146 -9.42 5.18 -19.14
N GLY A 147 -8.14 4.90 -18.89
CA GLY A 147 -7.09 5.90 -18.64
C GLY A 147 -6.36 5.80 -17.31
N GLY A 148 -6.87 5.16 -16.26
CA GLY A 148 -6.24 5.18 -14.92
C GLY A 148 -5.25 4.02 -14.67
N ALA A 149 -4.04 4.33 -14.19
CA ALA A 149 -3.04 3.37 -13.72
C ALA A 149 -3.39 2.77 -12.34
N ALA A 150 -4.64 2.36 -12.11
CA ALA A 150 -5.06 1.80 -10.83
C ALA A 150 -4.69 0.31 -10.76
N LEU A 151 -3.94 -0.08 -9.73
CA LEU A 151 -3.77 -1.49 -9.42
C LEU A 151 -5.10 -2.10 -9.01
N THR A 152 -5.46 -3.21 -9.65
CA THR A 152 -6.70 -3.94 -9.35
C THR A 152 -6.56 -4.71 -8.04
N LEU A 153 -7.68 -5.13 -7.46
CA LEU A 153 -7.71 -6.10 -6.34
C LEU A 153 -6.87 -7.35 -6.62
N GLY A 154 -6.76 -7.77 -7.89
CA GLY A 154 -5.89 -8.88 -8.30
C GLY A 154 -4.41 -8.62 -8.05
N SER A 155 -3.97 -7.37 -7.89
CA SER A 155 -2.60 -7.04 -7.47
C SER A 155 -2.38 -7.24 -5.97
N LEU A 156 -3.45 -7.18 -5.16
CA LEU A 156 -3.36 -7.48 -3.73
C LEU A 156 -3.21 -8.98 -3.45
N SER A 157 -3.67 -9.84 -4.36
CA SER A 157 -3.40 -11.29 -4.27
C SER A 157 -1.91 -11.63 -4.44
N LEU A 158 -1.14 -10.70 -5.04
CA LEU A 158 0.31 -10.79 -5.17
C LEU A 158 1.04 -10.35 -3.89
N CYS A 159 0.32 -9.78 -2.93
CA CYS A 159 0.85 -9.39 -1.63
C CYS A 159 0.78 -10.57 -0.66
N ARG A 160 1.83 -10.74 0.15
CA ARG A 160 1.80 -11.72 1.25
C ARG A 160 0.98 -11.22 2.43
N GLU A 161 1.11 -9.93 2.71
CA GLU A 161 0.47 -9.25 3.83
C GLU A 161 -0.17 -7.95 3.32
N ALA A 162 -1.31 -7.58 3.90
CA ALA A 162 -1.95 -6.31 3.64
C ALA A 162 -2.34 -5.66 4.98
N VAL A 163 -1.89 -4.43 5.16
CA VAL A 163 -2.21 -3.56 6.28
C VAL A 163 -3.20 -2.51 5.79
N PHE A 164 -4.39 -2.49 6.40
CA PHE A 164 -5.41 -1.49 6.13
C PHE A 164 -5.41 -0.45 7.24
N LEU A 165 -5.16 0.79 6.87
CA LEU A 165 -5.14 1.96 7.72
C LEU A 165 -6.54 2.57 7.77
N GLN A 166 -7.22 2.46 8.90
CA GLN A 166 -8.57 3.00 9.06
C GLN A 166 -8.58 4.14 10.09
N GLU A 167 -8.98 5.33 9.64
CA GLU A 167 -9.21 6.45 10.55
C GLU A 167 -10.44 6.17 11.44
N ALA A 168 -10.26 6.31 12.75
CA ALA A 168 -11.31 6.17 13.74
C ALA A 168 -12.25 7.38 13.67
N SER A 169 -13.20 7.36 12.74
CA SER A 169 -14.29 8.32 12.70
C SER A 169 -15.12 8.23 13.99
N ALA A 170 -15.10 9.30 14.79
CA ALA A 170 -16.03 9.48 15.90
C ALA A 170 -17.47 9.56 15.33
N GLY A 171 -18.18 8.44 15.28
CA GLY A 171 -19.61 8.40 14.94
C GLY A 171 -20.02 7.45 13.80
N LYS A 172 -19.09 6.89 13.01
CA LYS A 172 -19.47 5.87 12.02
C LYS A 172 -19.45 4.46 12.62
N LYS A 173 -20.64 3.84 12.73
CA LYS A 173 -20.76 2.39 13.00
C LYS A 173 -19.91 1.62 11.98
N ASN A 174 -18.94 0.85 12.46
CA ASN A 174 -17.98 0.10 11.66
C ASN A 174 -18.68 -0.82 10.63
N LYS A 175 -18.63 -0.47 9.34
CA LYS A 175 -18.99 -1.38 8.22
C LYS A 175 -17.82 -2.27 7.77
N ALA A 176 -16.62 -2.09 8.33
CA ALA A 176 -15.41 -2.80 7.93
C ALA A 176 -15.44 -4.33 8.17
N GLY A 177 -16.32 -4.83 9.04
CA GLY A 177 -16.46 -6.25 9.33
C GLY A 177 -16.97 -7.13 8.16
N ARG A 178 -17.43 -6.53 7.04
CA ARG A 178 -17.94 -7.27 5.88
C ARG A 178 -16.97 -7.39 4.69
N ALA A 179 -15.73 -6.91 4.79
CA ALA A 179 -14.75 -6.99 3.70
C ALA A 179 -13.97 -8.33 3.64
N ALA A 180 -14.52 -9.40 4.22
CA ALA A 180 -14.11 -10.78 3.91
C ALA A 180 -14.82 -11.20 2.60
N GLY A 181 -14.31 -10.74 1.46
CA GLY A 181 -14.73 -11.27 0.17
C GLY A 181 -14.53 -12.79 0.12
N PRO A 182 -15.32 -13.52 -0.68
CA PRO A 182 -15.19 -14.97 -0.85
C PRO A 182 -13.75 -15.33 -1.28
N PRO A 183 -13.26 -16.55 -0.95
CA PRO A 183 -11.93 -16.98 -1.35
C PRO A 183 -11.75 -16.83 -2.87
N GLU A 184 -10.70 -16.13 -3.27
CA GLU A 184 -10.37 -15.88 -4.67
C GLU A 184 -10.07 -17.21 -5.38
N LYS A 185 -10.70 -17.45 -6.55
CA LYS A 185 -10.46 -18.65 -7.34
C LYS A 185 -8.99 -18.67 -7.75
N ALA A 186 -8.31 -19.77 -7.43
CA ALA A 186 -6.90 -19.96 -7.73
C ALA A 186 -6.65 -19.94 -9.24
N LEU A 187 -5.51 -19.35 -9.64
CA LEU A 187 -4.91 -19.63 -10.95
C LEU A 187 -4.57 -21.13 -11.03
N PRO A 188 -4.80 -21.79 -12.17
CA PRO A 188 -4.53 -23.23 -12.31
C PRO A 188 -3.05 -23.53 -12.00
N GLY A 189 -2.82 -24.51 -11.12
CA GLY A 189 -1.48 -25.02 -10.78
C GLY A 189 -0.79 -24.43 -9.55
N LYS A 190 -1.40 -23.51 -8.79
CA LYS A 190 -0.85 -23.03 -7.51
C LYS A 190 -1.89 -23.04 -6.40
N ALA A 191 -1.54 -23.62 -5.25
CA ALA A 191 -2.37 -23.56 -4.06
C ALA A 191 -2.64 -22.08 -3.67
N PRO A 192 -3.89 -21.72 -3.34
CA PRO A 192 -4.24 -20.34 -3.01
C PRO A 192 -3.46 -19.90 -1.77
N ARG A 193 -2.65 -18.86 -1.92
CA ARG A 193 -2.00 -18.21 -0.77
C ARG A 193 -3.05 -17.36 -0.04
N ARG A 194 -3.29 -17.66 1.23
CA ARG A 194 -4.14 -16.81 2.08
C ARG A 194 -3.40 -15.50 2.37
N LEU A 195 -3.93 -14.39 1.84
CA LEU A 195 -3.52 -13.05 2.22
C LEU A 195 -3.78 -12.84 3.71
N LYS A 196 -2.72 -12.52 4.48
CA LYS A 196 -2.89 -12.09 5.87
C LYS A 196 -3.34 -10.63 5.86
N LYS A 197 -4.56 -10.39 6.33
CA LYS A 197 -5.14 -9.06 6.47
C LYS A 197 -4.97 -8.58 7.91
N THR A 198 -4.32 -7.45 8.09
CA THR A 198 -4.20 -6.76 9.37
C THR A 198 -4.88 -5.40 9.24
N ILE A 199 -5.90 -5.14 10.07
CA ILE A 199 -6.57 -3.84 10.10
C ILE A 199 -5.97 -3.05 11.27
N LEU A 200 -5.38 -1.90 10.96
CA LEU A 200 -4.80 -0.99 11.93
C LEU A 200 -5.67 0.26 11.99
N THR A 201 -6.34 0.45 13.13
CA THR A 201 -7.22 1.58 13.36
C THR A 201 -6.47 2.69 14.10
N PHE A 202 -6.56 3.93 13.63
CA PHE A 202 -5.99 5.10 14.30
C PHE A 202 -6.98 6.25 14.45
#